data_AF-A0AAQ4FLW8-F1
#
_entry.id   AF-A0AAQ4FLW8-F1
#
_cell.length_a   1.000
_cell.length_b   1.000
_cell.length_c   1.000
_cell.angle_alpha   90.00
_cell.angle_beta   90.00
_cell.angle_gamma   90.00
#
_symmetry.space_group_name_H-M   'P 1'
#
loop_
_entity.id
_entity.type
_entity.pdbx_description
1 polymer ?
#
loop_
_entity_poly.entity_id
_entity_poly.type
_entity_poly.pdbx_seq_one_letter_code
_entity_poly.pdbx_strand_id
1 'polypeptide(L)'
;MFLTRAVFIPSQLEEFSIGKNEPLWVRNLKKGVLSLFQLDLVKGRHEHHEEKKYHVKEDGLHGPCDTLYIVREEEHGHIEVTKVKNLEKCDHDHYAFYGREKGKVCVKCDAQETHPHSATSEVYYELKGTPQHYVIDHAWAESTDLFKAHGEGKEFHVLVNRTLDLEEEHDAASTDTALLAGAEKEHHLAQEFPVSNELHNVEDLKHVNHLVEKFGLHSHKDSFVQGLQKLAHLEFNEEDIKEVSQEKSGALLFLVLFNALLPFNYEEINDVYRNHVLTAPDDTKESIRHAFLDLLAATGLNPHVSFGIHLIENNELTTAEAERFYGKLHMNLKEVSPAMVRLVG
;
A
#
# COMPACT_ATOMS: atom_id res chain seq x y z
N MET A 1 -24.25 -4.23 2.66
CA MET A 1 -25.06 -3.14 2.08
C MET A 1 -24.13 -1.93 1.93
N PHE A 2 -23.73 -1.62 0.70
CA PHE A 2 -22.82 -0.50 0.40
C PHE A 2 -23.63 0.82 0.42
N LEU A 3 -24.03 1.26 1.60
CA LEU A 3 -24.69 2.56 1.75
C LEU A 3 -23.61 3.63 1.92
N THR A 4 -23.56 4.52 0.94
CA THR A 4 -22.75 5.74 0.93
C THR A 4 -23.67 6.84 0.42
N ARG A 5 -23.80 7.93 1.16
CA ARG A 5 -24.51 9.13 0.68
C ARG A 5 -23.46 10.09 0.14
N ALA A 6 -23.65 10.61 -1.06
CA ALA A 6 -22.77 11.58 -1.68
C ALA A 6 -23.56 12.82 -2.09
N VAL A 7 -22.93 13.98 -1.99
CA VAL A 7 -23.47 15.27 -2.42
C VAL A 7 -22.60 15.78 -3.56
N PHE A 8 -23.23 16.05 -4.69
CA PHE A 8 -22.59 16.57 -5.89
C PHE A 8 -23.08 17.98 -6.17
N ILE A 9 -22.15 18.89 -6.44
CA ILE A 9 -22.43 20.27 -6.85
C ILE A 9 -21.52 20.64 -8.00
N PRO A 10 -22.04 21.18 -9.11
CA PRO A 10 -23.07 20.63 -10.01
C PRO A 10 -22.71 19.28 -10.66
N SER A 11 -21.48 18.80 -10.47
CA SER A 11 -21.02 17.47 -10.92
C SER A 11 -19.74 17.01 -10.21
N GLN A 12 -19.25 17.83 -9.28
CA GLN A 12 -18.10 17.54 -8.43
C GLN A 12 -18.61 17.06 -7.08
N LEU A 13 -18.01 15.99 -6.58
CA LEU A 13 -18.22 15.49 -5.24
C LEU A 13 -17.71 16.51 -4.23
N GLU A 14 -18.58 16.94 -3.32
CA GLU A 14 -18.25 17.91 -2.27
C GLU A 14 -18.14 17.23 -0.91
N GLU A 15 -19.08 16.32 -0.61
CA GLU A 15 -19.07 15.52 0.60
C GLU A 15 -19.65 14.13 0.33
N PHE A 16 -19.17 13.15 1.06
CA PHE A 16 -19.78 11.84 1.13
C PHE A 16 -19.71 11.29 2.55
N SER A 17 -20.56 10.30 2.83
CA SER A 17 -20.65 9.70 4.16
C SER A 17 -20.30 8.23 4.12
N ILE A 18 -19.29 7.83 4.90
CA ILE A 18 -18.82 6.44 5.04
C ILE A 18 -19.00 5.99 6.49
N GLY A 19 -19.23 4.69 6.71
CA GLY A 19 -19.33 4.14 8.05
C GLY A 19 -17.99 4.21 8.79
N LYS A 20 -17.99 4.79 10.00
CA LYS A 20 -16.78 4.97 10.81
C LYS A 20 -16.05 3.66 11.14
N ASN A 21 -16.80 2.57 11.34
CA ASN A 21 -16.27 1.27 11.75
C ASN A 21 -16.14 0.28 10.59
N GLU A 22 -16.21 0.75 9.34
CA GLU A 22 -16.03 -0.13 8.18
C GLU A 22 -14.55 -0.51 8.00
N PRO A 23 -14.25 -1.75 7.56
CA PRO A 23 -12.89 -2.12 7.22
C PRO A 23 -12.29 -1.18 6.17
N LEU A 24 -10.99 -0.88 6.29
CA LEU A 24 -10.28 0.07 5.43
C LEU A 24 -10.47 -0.21 3.93
N TRP A 25 -10.39 -1.50 3.54
CA TRP A 25 -10.58 -1.91 2.15
C TRP A 25 -12.00 -1.61 1.64
N VAL A 26 -13.04 -1.70 2.50
CA VAL A 26 -14.43 -1.36 2.13
C VAL A 26 -14.55 0.14 1.90
N ARG A 27 -13.92 0.96 2.76
CA ARG A 27 -13.87 2.41 2.63
C ARG A 27 -13.21 2.82 1.32
N ASN A 28 -12.04 2.26 1.01
CA ASN A 28 -11.32 2.50 -0.24
C ASN A 28 -12.10 2.01 -1.47
N LEU A 29 -12.80 0.88 -1.37
CA LEU A 29 -13.67 0.41 -2.45
C LEU A 29 -14.82 1.38 -2.73
N LYS A 30 -15.46 1.91 -1.69
CA LYS A 30 -16.50 2.95 -1.81
C LYS A 30 -15.95 4.22 -2.44
N LYS A 31 -14.77 4.70 -2.02
CA LYS A 31 -14.07 5.82 -2.66
C LYS A 31 -13.78 5.54 -4.13
N GLY A 32 -13.41 4.30 -4.46
CA GLY A 32 -13.15 3.87 -5.83
C GLY A 32 -14.39 3.92 -6.72
N VAL A 33 -15.55 3.52 -6.20
CA VAL A 33 -16.83 3.66 -6.90
C VAL A 33 -17.19 5.14 -7.06
N LEU A 34 -17.13 5.93 -5.99
CA LEU A 34 -17.44 7.36 -6.03
C LEU A 34 -16.54 8.14 -6.99
N SER A 35 -15.28 7.71 -7.16
CA SER A 35 -14.34 8.35 -8.09
C SER A 35 -14.76 8.29 -9.56
N LEU A 36 -15.62 7.33 -9.94
CA LEU A 36 -16.21 7.26 -11.29
C LEU A 36 -17.30 8.33 -11.50
N PHE A 37 -17.96 8.76 -10.43
CA PHE A 37 -18.99 9.80 -10.49
C PHE A 37 -18.41 11.22 -10.42
N GLN A 38 -17.11 11.35 -10.16
CA GLN A 38 -16.40 12.63 -10.14
C GLN A 38 -16.12 13.08 -11.58
N LEU A 39 -16.92 14.01 -12.10
CA LEU A 39 -16.75 14.57 -13.46
C LEU A 39 -16.90 16.09 -13.44
N ASP A 40 -15.86 16.84 -13.82
CA ASP A 40 -15.95 18.29 -13.96
C ASP A 40 -16.17 18.71 -15.42
N LEU A 41 -17.42 18.59 -15.86
CA LEU A 41 -17.85 18.99 -17.21
C LEU A 41 -18.22 20.47 -17.33
N VAL A 42 -18.39 21.17 -16.19
CA VAL A 42 -18.94 22.53 -16.16
C VAL A 42 -17.85 23.56 -15.89
N LYS A 43 -17.06 23.43 -14.82
CA LYS A 43 -16.08 24.46 -14.42
C LYS A 43 -14.89 24.46 -15.36
N GLY A 44 -14.37 23.29 -15.72
CA GLY A 44 -13.26 23.16 -16.68
C GLY A 44 -13.56 23.79 -18.05
N ARG A 45 -14.84 23.85 -18.44
CA ARG A 45 -15.28 24.51 -19.68
C ARG A 45 -15.62 25.99 -19.52
N HIS A 46 -15.90 26.49 -18.31
CA HIS A 46 -16.10 27.93 -18.12
C HIS A 46 -14.82 28.72 -18.36
N GLU A 47 -13.66 28.11 -18.11
CA GLU A 47 -12.37 28.70 -18.39
C GLU A 47 -11.99 28.58 -19.89
N HIS A 48 -12.54 27.57 -20.59
CA HIS A 48 -12.21 27.21 -21.98
C HIS A 48 -13.44 26.79 -22.81
N HIS A 49 -14.39 27.71 -23.01
CA HIS A 49 -15.74 27.42 -23.53
C HIS A 49 -15.83 26.71 -24.90
N GLU A 50 -14.83 26.84 -25.77
CA GLU A 50 -14.82 26.22 -27.11
C GLU A 50 -13.91 24.99 -27.20
N GLU A 51 -13.14 24.69 -26.16
CA GLU A 51 -12.13 23.64 -26.22
C GLU A 51 -12.75 22.28 -25.87
N LYS A 52 -12.74 21.36 -26.85
CA LYS A 52 -13.06 19.93 -26.65
C LYS A 52 -12.04 19.19 -25.79
N LYS A 53 -10.96 19.86 -25.35
CA LYS A 53 -9.92 19.30 -24.51
C LYS A 53 -9.52 20.34 -23.47
N TYR A 54 -9.51 19.96 -22.20
CA TYR A 54 -9.14 20.90 -21.13
C TYR A 54 -8.58 20.15 -19.93
N HIS A 55 -7.77 20.85 -19.14
CA HIS A 55 -7.17 20.34 -17.92
C HIS A 55 -7.87 20.92 -16.70
N VAL A 56 -8.08 20.09 -15.69
CA VAL A 56 -8.55 20.52 -14.36
C VAL A 56 -7.75 19.82 -13.28
N LYS A 57 -7.59 20.50 -12.13
CA LYS A 57 -7.10 19.84 -10.92
C LYS A 57 -8.27 19.18 -10.22
N GLU A 58 -8.23 17.86 -10.10
CA GLU A 58 -9.37 17.10 -9.61
C GLU A 58 -8.96 16.04 -8.58
N ASP A 59 -9.71 16.00 -7.48
CA ASP A 59 -9.55 14.98 -6.45
C ASP A 59 -9.97 13.58 -6.95
N GLY A 60 -9.40 12.55 -6.35
CA GLY A 60 -9.64 11.16 -6.72
C GLY A 60 -8.92 10.20 -5.79
N LEU A 61 -8.81 8.94 -6.19
CA LEU A 61 -8.17 7.91 -5.36
C LEU A 61 -6.72 8.21 -5.00
N HIS A 62 -6.01 8.95 -5.85
CA HIS A 62 -4.60 9.35 -5.66
C HIS A 62 -4.47 10.79 -5.12
N GLY A 63 -5.56 11.35 -4.60
CA GLY A 63 -5.65 12.77 -4.22
C GLY A 63 -5.83 13.70 -5.44
N PRO A 64 -5.60 15.01 -5.26
CA PRO A 64 -5.76 16.00 -6.31
C PRO A 64 -4.68 15.88 -7.40
N CYS A 65 -5.07 15.55 -8.62
CA CYS A 65 -4.14 15.35 -9.75
C CYS A 65 -4.55 16.17 -10.98
N ASP A 66 -3.56 16.50 -11.82
CA ASP A 66 -3.81 17.06 -13.15
C ASP A 66 -4.61 16.05 -14.00
N THR A 67 -5.79 16.46 -14.44
CA THR A 67 -6.75 15.61 -15.14
C THR A 67 -7.14 16.25 -16.47
N LEU A 68 -6.84 15.54 -17.56
CA LEU A 68 -7.22 15.93 -18.91
C LEU A 68 -8.60 15.35 -19.25
N TYR A 69 -9.50 16.20 -19.70
CA TYR A 69 -10.78 15.82 -20.30
C TYR A 69 -10.69 15.96 -21.82
N ILE A 70 -11.19 14.98 -22.56
CA ILE A 70 -11.32 14.97 -24.01
C ILE A 70 -12.75 14.63 -24.36
N VAL A 71 -13.48 15.60 -24.91
CA VAL A 71 -14.89 15.44 -25.26
C VAL A 71 -15.01 15.24 -26.77
N ARG A 72 -15.56 14.10 -27.19
CA ARG A 72 -15.56 13.69 -28.60
C ARG A 72 -16.86 14.06 -29.30
N GLU A 73 -17.98 13.60 -28.76
CA GLU A 73 -19.32 13.77 -29.31
C GLU A 73 -20.23 14.51 -28.32
N GLU A 74 -21.05 15.42 -28.84
CA GLU A 74 -22.08 16.19 -28.12
C GLU A 74 -23.27 16.39 -29.05
N GLU A 75 -23.93 15.30 -29.42
CA GLU A 75 -25.07 15.33 -30.33
C GLU A 75 -26.29 14.67 -29.69
N HIS A 76 -27.47 15.23 -29.96
CA HIS A 76 -28.76 14.64 -29.58
C HIS A 76 -28.93 14.22 -28.10
N GLY A 77 -28.25 14.90 -27.17
CA GLY A 77 -28.30 14.57 -25.74
C GLY A 77 -27.42 13.36 -25.36
N HIS A 78 -26.42 13.05 -26.17
CA HIS A 78 -25.38 12.08 -25.87
C HIS A 78 -24.02 12.79 -25.82
N ILE A 79 -23.20 12.42 -24.83
CA ILE A 79 -21.86 13.00 -24.65
C ILE A 79 -20.86 11.88 -24.43
N GLU A 80 -19.81 11.86 -25.24
CA GLU A 80 -18.66 10.97 -25.05
C GLU A 80 -17.48 11.72 -24.44
N VAL A 81 -16.99 11.24 -23.31
CA VAL A 81 -15.88 11.86 -22.58
C VAL A 81 -14.81 10.84 -22.27
N THR A 82 -13.56 11.15 -22.62
CA THR A 82 -12.38 10.47 -22.08
C THR A 82 -11.74 11.36 -21.02
N LYS A 83 -11.52 10.80 -19.84
CA LYS A 83 -10.85 11.43 -18.71
C LYS A 83 -9.53 10.72 -18.47
N VAL A 84 -8.43 11.45 -18.50
CA VAL A 84 -7.08 10.91 -18.28
C VAL A 84 -6.46 11.62 -17.08
N LYS A 85 -6.14 10.87 -16.03
CA LYS A 85 -5.41 11.40 -14.86
C LYS A 85 -3.91 11.20 -15.06
N ASN A 86 -3.15 12.28 -14.90
CA ASN A 86 -1.70 12.21 -14.83
C ASN A 86 -1.27 11.99 -13.37
N LEU A 87 -0.93 10.74 -13.04
CA LEU A 87 -0.57 10.32 -11.68
C LEU A 87 0.81 10.82 -11.24
N GLU A 88 1.65 11.29 -12.17
CA GLU A 88 2.92 11.95 -11.85
C GLU A 88 2.74 13.42 -11.46
N LYS A 89 1.55 14.00 -11.68
CA LYS A 89 1.21 15.40 -11.39
C LYS A 89 0.12 15.53 -10.32
N CYS A 90 0.19 14.69 -9.30
CA CYS A 90 -0.62 14.81 -8.10
C CYS A 90 0.04 15.77 -7.09
N ASP A 91 -0.77 16.50 -6.31
CA ASP A 91 -0.23 17.45 -5.31
C ASP A 91 0.53 16.75 -4.19
N HIS A 92 0.14 15.51 -3.89
CA HIS A 92 0.77 14.68 -2.89
C HIS A 92 0.90 13.26 -3.43
N ASP A 93 2.03 12.65 -3.10
CA ASP A 93 2.27 11.24 -3.30
C ASP A 93 1.31 10.43 -2.45
N HIS A 94 0.42 9.70 -3.09
CA HIS A 94 -0.67 9.01 -2.42
C HIS A 94 -0.42 7.51 -2.34
N TYR A 95 0.68 7.18 -1.66
CA TYR A 95 1.11 5.84 -1.30
C TYR A 95 1.56 5.78 0.17
N ALA A 96 1.54 4.60 0.77
CA ALA A 96 2.26 4.34 2.02
C ALA A 96 3.57 3.60 1.72
N PHE A 97 4.66 4.12 2.27
CA PHE A 97 5.96 3.51 2.16
C PHE A 97 6.39 2.92 3.50
N TYR A 98 6.78 1.64 3.48
CA TYR A 98 7.27 0.91 4.65
C TYR A 98 8.77 0.65 4.51
N GLY A 99 9.58 1.33 5.30
CA GLY A 99 11.03 1.24 5.26
C GLY A 99 11.72 2.58 5.17
N ARG A 100 12.91 2.56 4.57
CA ARG A 100 13.62 3.77 4.16
C ARG A 100 13.81 3.82 2.66
N GLU A 101 13.46 4.95 2.07
CA GLU A 101 13.86 5.27 0.71
C GLU A 101 15.36 5.61 0.73
N LYS A 102 16.14 4.85 -0.04
CA LYS A 102 17.57 5.08 -0.22
C LYS A 102 17.81 5.43 -1.68
N GLY A 103 17.69 6.71 -1.96
CA GLY A 103 17.87 7.24 -3.30
C GLY A 103 17.80 8.77 -3.26
N LYS A 104 18.35 9.39 -4.28
CA LYS A 104 18.04 10.79 -4.62
C LYS A 104 17.56 10.79 -6.05
N VAL A 105 16.60 11.65 -6.36
CA VAL A 105 16.15 11.87 -7.74
C VAL A 105 17.37 12.15 -8.60
N CYS A 106 17.58 11.31 -9.60
CA CYS A 106 18.70 11.45 -10.51
C CYS A 106 18.31 12.41 -11.65
N VAL A 107 18.61 13.70 -11.48
CA VAL A 107 18.28 14.77 -12.45
C VAL A 107 18.92 14.55 -13.84
N LYS A 108 19.96 13.71 -13.95
CA LYS A 108 20.63 13.39 -15.22
C LYS A 108 20.20 12.05 -15.82
N CYS A 109 19.41 11.24 -15.10
CA CYS A 109 18.93 9.95 -15.56
C CYS A 109 17.65 10.08 -16.39
N ASP A 110 16.94 11.22 -16.35
CA ASP A 110 15.79 11.48 -17.24
C ASP A 110 16.19 11.42 -18.72
N ALA A 111 17.43 11.79 -19.04
CA ALA A 111 17.99 11.63 -20.39
C ALA A 111 18.23 10.15 -20.78
N GLN A 112 18.07 9.21 -19.85
CA GLN A 112 18.24 7.76 -20.03
C GLN A 112 16.91 7.00 -19.97
N GLU A 113 15.75 7.67 -19.91
CA GLU A 113 14.40 7.06 -19.84
C GLU A 113 14.26 5.99 -18.73
N THR A 114 15.05 6.08 -17.65
CA THR A 114 14.99 5.13 -16.54
C THR A 114 13.87 5.53 -15.58
N HIS A 115 12.61 5.51 -16.03
CA HIS A 115 11.46 5.65 -15.14
C HIS A 115 11.15 4.26 -14.56
N PRO A 116 11.62 3.93 -13.33
CA PRO A 116 11.41 2.60 -12.77
C PRO A 116 9.95 2.37 -12.41
N HIS A 117 9.13 3.42 -12.37
CA HIS A 117 7.71 3.36 -12.12
C HIS A 117 7.01 4.36 -13.04
N SER A 118 5.93 3.93 -13.68
CA SER A 118 5.01 4.80 -14.43
C SER A 118 3.58 4.33 -14.19
N ALA A 119 2.66 5.26 -13.98
CA ALA A 119 1.27 4.96 -13.67
C ALA A 119 0.33 5.84 -14.49
N THR A 120 -0.73 5.24 -15.03
CA THR A 120 -1.78 5.94 -15.77
C THR A 120 -3.16 5.50 -15.30
N SER A 121 -4.13 6.41 -15.38
CA SER A 121 -5.53 6.10 -15.21
C SER A 121 -6.35 6.84 -16.25
N GLU A 122 -7.10 6.08 -17.03
CA GLU A 122 -8.01 6.57 -18.06
C GLU A 122 -9.42 6.06 -17.78
N VAL A 123 -10.42 6.90 -18.01
CA VAL A 123 -11.82 6.51 -17.92
C VAL A 123 -12.57 7.07 -19.11
N TYR A 124 -13.21 6.19 -19.86
CA TYR A 124 -14.15 6.54 -20.92
C TYR A 124 -15.57 6.54 -20.35
N TYR A 125 -16.37 7.52 -20.76
CA TYR A 125 -17.76 7.71 -20.35
C TYR A 125 -18.65 7.92 -21.55
N GLU A 126 -19.81 7.27 -21.51
CA GLU A 126 -20.98 7.54 -22.33
C GLU A 126 -22.04 8.16 -21.42
N LEU A 127 -22.43 9.39 -21.72
CA LEU A 127 -23.36 10.16 -20.90
C LEU A 127 -24.63 10.48 -21.67
N LYS A 128 -25.76 10.46 -20.98
CA LYS A 128 -27.06 10.92 -21.48
C LYS A 128 -27.42 12.25 -20.82
N GLY A 129 -27.75 13.29 -21.59
CA GLY A 129 -28.18 14.59 -21.11
C GLY A 129 -27.30 15.77 -21.58
N THR A 130 -27.04 16.71 -20.67
CA THR A 130 -26.23 17.92 -20.92
C THR A 130 -25.05 17.98 -19.95
N PRO A 131 -24.00 18.78 -20.23
CA PRO A 131 -22.86 18.92 -19.31
C PRO A 131 -23.24 19.32 -17.87
N GLN A 132 -24.36 20.03 -17.68
CA GLN A 132 -24.87 20.43 -16.36
C GLN A 132 -25.80 19.41 -15.72
N HIS A 133 -26.47 18.58 -16.53
CA HIS A 133 -27.45 17.59 -16.07
C HIS A 133 -27.32 16.33 -16.93
N TYR A 134 -26.52 15.38 -16.45
CA TYR A 134 -26.28 14.13 -17.15
C TYR A 134 -26.49 12.93 -16.23
N VAL A 135 -26.69 11.79 -16.87
CA VAL A 135 -26.61 10.46 -16.27
C VAL A 135 -25.49 9.70 -16.96
N ILE A 136 -24.70 8.96 -16.18
CA ILE A 136 -23.68 8.06 -16.72
C ILE A 136 -24.38 6.80 -17.20
N ASP A 137 -24.40 6.55 -18.51
CA ASP A 137 -24.97 5.33 -19.10
C ASP A 137 -23.97 4.18 -19.03
N HIS A 138 -22.72 4.48 -19.41
CA HIS A 138 -21.62 3.56 -19.36
C HIS A 138 -20.35 4.29 -18.93
N ALA A 139 -19.53 3.66 -18.10
CA ALA A 139 -18.17 4.08 -17.84
C ALA A 139 -17.23 2.88 -17.83
N TRP A 140 -16.11 3.00 -18.54
CA TRP A 140 -15.04 2.02 -18.56
C TRP A 140 -13.74 2.71 -18.14
N ALA A 141 -13.24 2.33 -16.96
CA ALA A 141 -11.95 2.75 -16.46
C ALA A 141 -10.89 1.67 -16.67
N GLU A 142 -9.72 2.10 -17.13
CA GLU A 142 -8.48 1.32 -17.18
C GLU A 142 -7.41 2.06 -16.38
N SER A 143 -6.65 1.33 -15.58
CA SER A 143 -5.48 1.86 -14.90
C SER A 143 -4.35 0.87 -14.99
N THR A 144 -3.16 1.42 -15.24
CA THR A 144 -1.94 0.65 -15.45
C THR A 144 -0.86 1.18 -14.54
N ASP A 145 -0.30 0.31 -13.69
CA ASP A 145 0.95 0.56 -12.98
C ASP A 145 2.04 -0.34 -13.57
N LEU A 146 3.14 0.28 -13.96
CA LEU A 146 4.28 -0.39 -14.57
C LEU A 146 5.51 -0.14 -13.71
N PHE A 147 6.11 -1.22 -13.22
CA PHE A 147 7.34 -1.19 -12.45
C PHE A 147 8.48 -1.90 -13.19
N LYS A 148 9.54 -1.16 -13.48
CA LYS A 148 10.75 -1.56 -14.22
C LYS A 148 12.00 -1.33 -13.37
N ALA A 149 12.25 -2.22 -12.41
CA ALA A 149 13.37 -2.07 -11.47
C ALA A 149 14.75 -1.91 -12.14
N HIS A 150 14.94 -2.48 -13.34
CA HIS A 150 16.22 -2.52 -14.05
C HIS A 150 16.06 -2.28 -15.57
N GLY A 151 15.34 -1.23 -15.98
CA GLY A 151 15.12 -0.90 -17.40
C GLY A 151 14.28 -1.96 -18.11
N GLU A 152 14.67 -2.38 -19.32
CA GLU A 152 13.99 -3.43 -20.13
C GLU A 152 14.14 -4.86 -19.58
N GLY A 153 14.53 -5.01 -18.32
CA GLY A 153 14.65 -6.30 -17.65
C GLY A 153 13.29 -6.92 -17.29
N LYS A 154 13.16 -7.42 -16.05
CA LYS A 154 11.86 -7.89 -15.56
C LYS A 154 10.95 -6.69 -15.31
N GLU A 155 9.80 -6.70 -15.95
CA GLU A 155 8.74 -5.71 -15.78
C GLU A 155 7.58 -6.32 -14.99
N PHE A 156 6.98 -5.52 -14.12
CA PHE A 156 5.77 -5.87 -13.40
C PHE A 156 4.65 -4.93 -13.86
N HIS A 157 3.58 -5.52 -14.39
CA HIS A 157 2.42 -4.80 -14.88
C HIS A 157 1.23 -5.12 -13.99
N VAL A 158 0.59 -4.09 -13.46
CA VAL A 158 -0.70 -4.19 -12.78
C VAL A 158 -1.72 -3.49 -13.65
N LEU A 159 -2.73 -4.23 -14.10
CA LEU A 159 -3.82 -3.74 -14.93
C LEU A 159 -5.12 -3.85 -14.15
N VAL A 160 -5.84 -2.74 -14.02
CA VAL A 160 -7.11 -2.65 -13.27
C VAL A 160 -8.19 -2.11 -14.20
N ASN A 161 -9.16 -2.97 -14.50
CA ASN A 161 -10.32 -2.62 -15.31
C ASN A 161 -11.55 -2.51 -14.42
N ARG A 162 -12.32 -1.44 -14.59
CA ARG A 162 -13.60 -1.24 -13.91
C ARG A 162 -14.64 -0.80 -14.92
N THR A 163 -15.81 -1.42 -14.88
CA THR A 163 -16.96 -1.03 -15.69
C THR A 163 -18.13 -0.66 -14.79
N LEU A 164 -18.87 0.36 -15.21
CA LEU A 164 -20.12 0.79 -14.60
C LEU A 164 -21.15 0.92 -15.72
N ASP A 165 -22.24 0.15 -15.61
CA ASP A 165 -23.33 0.16 -16.56
C ASP A 165 -24.62 0.57 -15.85
N LEU A 166 -25.36 1.50 -16.44
CA LEU A 166 -26.70 1.83 -16.02
C LEU A 166 -27.66 0.75 -16.53
N GLU A 167 -28.16 -0.10 -15.64
CA GLU A 167 -29.10 -1.15 -16.02
C GLU A 167 -30.51 -0.58 -16.27
N GLU A 168 -31.06 0.17 -15.29
CA GLU A 168 -32.42 0.69 -15.34
C GLU A 168 -32.57 1.97 -14.50
N GLU A 169 -33.51 2.84 -14.89
CA GLU A 169 -33.92 4.05 -14.14
C GLU A 169 -35.34 3.87 -13.58
N HIS A 170 -35.53 4.20 -12.31
CA HIS A 170 -36.83 4.09 -11.63
C HIS A 170 -37.08 5.29 -10.73
N ASP A 171 -38.34 5.70 -10.62
CA ASP A 171 -38.76 6.66 -9.60
C ASP A 171 -38.59 6.04 -8.20
N ALA A 172 -37.81 6.68 -7.34
CA ALA A 172 -37.62 6.20 -5.98
C ALA A 172 -38.94 6.27 -5.19
N ALA A 173 -39.34 5.15 -4.59
CA ALA A 173 -40.54 5.07 -3.75
C ALA A 173 -40.47 5.96 -2.49
N SER A 174 -39.27 6.37 -2.10
CA SER A 174 -38.99 7.30 -1.00
C SER A 174 -37.70 8.06 -1.28
N THR A 175 -37.64 9.32 -0.86
CA THR A 175 -36.40 10.13 -0.81
C THR A 175 -35.62 9.92 0.48
N ASP A 176 -36.09 9.04 1.37
CA ASP A 176 -35.41 8.71 2.62
C ASP A 176 -34.10 7.97 2.35
N THR A 177 -33.03 8.75 2.32
CA THR A 177 -31.64 8.31 2.16
C THR A 177 -30.92 8.31 3.51
N ALA A 178 -31.65 8.17 4.62
CA ALA A 178 -31.08 8.15 5.96
C ALA A 178 -29.95 7.12 6.06
N LEU A 179 -28.78 7.61 6.44
CA LEU A 179 -27.61 6.78 6.67
C LEU A 179 -27.80 5.94 7.93
N LEU A 180 -27.17 4.77 7.97
CA LEU A 180 -27.03 4.00 9.20
C LEU A 180 -26.31 4.86 10.25
N ALA A 181 -26.74 4.77 11.52
CA ALA A 181 -26.10 5.51 12.61
C ALA A 181 -24.59 5.21 12.67
N GLY A 182 -23.76 6.25 12.82
CA GLY A 182 -22.30 6.12 12.88
C GLY A 182 -21.56 6.36 11.56
N ALA A 183 -22.20 6.98 10.57
CA ALA A 183 -21.51 7.51 9.40
C ALA A 183 -20.75 8.80 9.75
N GLU A 184 -19.55 8.95 9.17
CA GLU A 184 -18.76 10.18 9.23
C GLU A 184 -18.75 10.86 7.86
N LYS A 185 -18.61 12.18 7.87
CA LYS A 185 -18.51 12.98 6.64
C LYS A 185 -17.07 13.06 6.21
N GLU A 186 -16.84 12.85 4.92
CA GLU A 186 -15.56 12.99 4.26
C GLU A 186 -15.68 13.90 3.03
N HIS A 187 -14.55 14.53 2.71
CA HIS A 187 -14.44 15.52 1.62
C HIS A 187 -13.39 15.13 0.58
N HIS A 188 -12.67 14.03 0.80
CA HIS A 188 -11.54 13.61 -0.06
C HIS A 188 -11.66 12.16 -0.49
N LEU A 189 -11.51 11.91 -1.78
CA LEU A 189 -11.57 10.57 -2.39
C LEU A 189 -10.26 9.78 -2.24
N ALA A 190 -9.22 10.42 -1.74
CA ALA A 190 -7.91 9.84 -1.57
C ALA A 190 -8.01 8.55 -0.71
N GLN A 191 -7.44 7.45 -1.23
CA GLN A 191 -7.46 6.15 -0.54
C GLN A 191 -6.65 6.19 0.76
N GLU A 192 -7.05 5.44 1.76
CA GLU A 192 -6.32 5.40 3.03
C GLU A 192 -5.40 4.17 3.09
N PHE A 193 -4.26 4.32 3.74
CA PHE A 193 -3.28 3.25 3.89
C PHE A 193 -3.06 2.88 5.36
N PRO A 194 -2.78 1.60 5.66
CA PRO A 194 -2.68 1.12 7.03
C PRO A 194 -1.29 1.39 7.64
N VAL A 195 -1.08 2.59 8.17
CA VAL A 195 0.18 2.99 8.83
C VAL A 195 0.07 3.05 10.35
N SER A 196 1.20 2.85 11.05
CA SER A 196 1.30 2.92 12.53
C SER A 196 2.22 4.06 13.00
N ASN A 197 2.34 5.13 12.22
CA ASN A 197 3.31 6.21 12.48
C ASN A 197 2.91 7.16 13.63
N GLU A 198 1.69 7.09 14.14
CA GLU A 198 1.17 7.98 15.19
C GLU A 198 1.30 7.42 16.62
N LEU A 199 1.87 6.22 16.79
CA LEU A 199 1.98 5.58 18.11
C LEU A 199 2.84 6.39 19.08
N HIS A 200 2.35 6.59 20.31
CA HIS A 200 3.02 7.37 21.36
C HIS A 200 3.51 6.54 22.55
N ASN A 201 2.90 5.39 22.82
CA ASN A 201 3.28 4.50 23.90
C ASN A 201 4.14 3.34 23.37
N VAL A 202 5.23 3.03 24.07
CA VAL A 202 6.15 1.95 23.70
C VAL A 202 5.48 0.58 23.82
N GLU A 203 4.54 0.40 24.76
CA GLU A 203 3.81 -0.86 24.88
C GLU A 203 2.97 -1.18 23.64
N ASP A 204 2.47 -0.16 22.93
CA ASP A 204 1.68 -0.35 21.71
C ASP A 204 2.53 -0.95 20.57
N LEU A 205 3.87 -0.83 20.64
CA LEU A 205 4.78 -1.41 19.67
C LEU A 205 4.87 -2.94 19.75
N LYS A 206 4.30 -3.57 20.79
CA LYS A 206 4.24 -5.04 20.90
C LYS A 206 3.14 -5.65 20.03
N HIS A 207 2.19 -4.84 19.58
CA HIS A 207 1.16 -5.27 18.64
C HIS A 207 1.71 -5.30 17.22
N VAL A 208 1.11 -6.14 16.37
CA VAL A 208 1.44 -6.19 14.95
C VAL A 208 1.17 -4.85 14.28
N ASN A 209 2.01 -4.46 13.33
CA ASN A 209 1.80 -3.23 12.56
C ASN A 209 0.47 -3.32 11.78
N HIS A 210 -0.19 -2.18 11.58
CA HIS A 210 -1.50 -2.13 10.91
C HIS A 210 -1.49 -2.78 9.52
N LEU A 211 -0.38 -2.71 8.78
CA LEU A 211 -0.25 -3.39 7.49
C LEU A 211 -0.51 -4.90 7.59
N VAL A 212 -0.06 -5.56 8.66
CA VAL A 212 -0.24 -7.01 8.86
C VAL A 212 -1.71 -7.33 9.01
N GLU A 213 -2.40 -6.64 9.91
CA GLU A 213 -3.82 -6.86 10.18
C GLU A 213 -4.68 -6.53 8.96
N LYS A 214 -4.40 -5.41 8.29
CA LYS A 214 -5.24 -4.87 7.23
C LYS A 214 -5.09 -5.62 5.91
N PHE A 215 -3.90 -6.16 5.63
CA PHE A 215 -3.68 -7.07 4.50
C PHE A 215 -4.00 -8.53 4.83
N GLY A 216 -4.45 -8.85 6.06
CA GLY A 216 -4.81 -10.21 6.44
C GLY A 216 -3.63 -11.18 6.43
N LEU A 217 -2.44 -10.70 6.80
CA LEU A 217 -1.25 -11.53 6.89
C LEU A 217 -1.32 -12.38 8.17
N HIS A 218 -0.98 -13.66 8.06
CA HIS A 218 -1.08 -14.63 9.15
C HIS A 218 0.25 -15.31 9.41
N SER A 219 0.56 -15.53 10.68
CA SER A 219 1.74 -16.26 11.12
C SER A 219 1.59 -17.76 10.89
N HIS A 220 2.68 -18.41 10.48
CA HIS A 220 2.79 -19.85 10.35
C HIS A 220 4.03 -20.33 11.09
N LYS A 221 3.95 -20.33 12.42
CA LYS A 221 5.08 -20.58 13.33
C LYS A 221 5.85 -21.86 13.03
N ASP A 222 5.14 -22.97 12.84
CA ASP A 222 5.79 -24.27 12.61
C ASP A 222 6.59 -24.27 11.30
N SER A 223 6.04 -23.66 10.24
CA SER A 223 6.74 -23.50 8.96
C SER A 223 7.96 -22.59 9.07
N PHE A 224 7.85 -21.51 9.86
CA PHE A 224 8.97 -20.62 10.13
C PHE A 224 10.10 -21.36 10.88
N VAL A 225 9.78 -22.10 11.94
CA VAL A 225 10.77 -22.86 12.73
C VAL A 225 11.48 -23.91 11.88
N GLN A 226 10.75 -24.67 11.07
CA GLN A 226 11.34 -25.65 10.16
C GLN A 226 12.26 -24.98 9.13
N GLY A 227 11.85 -23.84 8.57
CA GLY A 227 12.69 -23.09 7.65
C GLY A 227 13.94 -22.50 8.31
N LEU A 228 13.83 -22.01 9.56
CA LEU A 228 14.96 -21.49 10.33
C LEU A 228 15.99 -22.59 10.62
N GLN A 229 15.53 -23.77 11.03
CA GLN A 229 16.40 -24.93 11.19
C GLN A 229 17.09 -25.26 9.86
N LYS A 230 16.33 -25.34 8.76
CA LYS A 230 16.90 -25.62 7.44
C LYS A 230 17.95 -24.59 7.02
N LEU A 231 17.73 -23.30 7.31
CA LEU A 231 18.68 -22.22 7.01
C LEU A 231 19.97 -22.38 7.83
N ALA A 232 19.86 -22.74 9.11
CA ALA A 232 21.02 -22.92 9.98
C ALA A 232 21.89 -24.14 9.63
N HIS A 233 21.32 -25.14 8.94
CA HIS A 233 22.05 -26.30 8.44
C HIS A 233 22.63 -26.09 7.02
N LEU A 234 22.47 -24.90 6.42
CA LEU A 234 23.16 -24.59 5.17
C LEU A 234 24.62 -24.29 5.49
N GLU A 235 25.47 -25.32 5.36
CA GLU A 235 26.92 -25.15 5.30
C GLU A 235 27.29 -24.75 3.87
N PHE A 236 28.01 -23.64 3.72
CA PHE A 236 28.67 -23.29 2.46
C PHE A 236 30.17 -23.50 2.66
N ASN A 237 30.71 -24.49 1.99
CA ASN A 237 32.14 -24.75 1.91
C ASN A 237 32.72 -23.95 0.73
N GLU A 238 34.04 -23.67 0.73
CA GLU A 238 34.69 -22.94 -0.38
C GLU A 238 34.54 -23.65 -1.75
N GLU A 239 34.22 -24.94 -1.76
CA GLU A 239 33.92 -25.73 -2.96
C GLU A 239 32.51 -25.45 -3.51
N ASP A 240 31.53 -25.16 -2.64
CA ASP A 240 30.12 -24.91 -3.01
C ASP A 240 29.95 -23.56 -3.72
N ILE A 241 30.88 -22.62 -3.51
CA ILE A 241 30.97 -21.35 -4.24
C ILE A 241 31.17 -21.57 -5.76
N LYS A 242 31.69 -22.74 -6.17
CA LYS A 242 31.87 -23.09 -7.60
C LYS A 242 30.60 -23.63 -8.25
N GLU A 243 29.59 -24.05 -7.48
CA GLU A 243 28.34 -24.67 -7.95
C GLU A 243 27.07 -23.88 -7.58
N VAL A 244 27.22 -22.57 -7.32
CA VAL A 244 26.16 -21.61 -6.90
C VAL A 244 24.88 -21.63 -7.76
N SER A 245 24.92 -22.18 -8.97
CA SER A 245 23.74 -22.28 -9.85
C SER A 245 22.81 -23.46 -9.55
N GLN A 246 23.21 -24.45 -8.76
CA GLN A 246 22.43 -25.69 -8.54
C GLN A 246 21.91 -25.88 -7.11
N GLU A 247 22.46 -25.20 -6.11
CA GLU A 247 22.08 -25.39 -4.70
C GLU A 247 20.86 -24.57 -4.24
N LYS A 248 20.25 -25.03 -3.13
CA LYS A 248 19.18 -24.32 -2.42
C LYS A 248 19.73 -23.00 -1.86
N SER A 249 19.53 -21.90 -2.59
CA SER A 249 20.01 -20.57 -2.19
C SER A 249 19.59 -20.20 -0.76
N GLY A 250 20.59 -20.09 0.14
CA GLY A 250 20.37 -19.61 1.51
C GLY A 250 19.79 -18.20 1.56
N ALA A 251 20.15 -17.35 0.58
CA ALA A 251 19.55 -16.02 0.44
C ALA A 251 18.05 -16.09 0.11
N LEU A 252 17.63 -17.00 -0.77
CA LEU A 252 16.21 -17.20 -1.06
C LEU A 252 15.46 -17.73 0.19
N LEU A 253 16.05 -18.67 0.92
CA LEU A 253 15.44 -19.19 2.14
C LEU A 253 15.35 -18.11 3.23
N PHE A 254 16.36 -17.26 3.37
CA PHE A 254 16.32 -16.09 4.24
C PHE A 254 15.19 -15.13 3.85
N LEU A 255 15.00 -14.84 2.55
CA LEU A 255 13.89 -14.00 2.08
C LEU A 255 12.51 -14.61 2.36
N VAL A 256 12.37 -15.94 2.21
CA VAL A 256 11.13 -16.65 2.57
C VAL A 256 10.85 -16.54 4.07
N LEU A 257 11.88 -16.72 4.90
CA LEU A 257 11.75 -16.59 6.35
C LEU A 257 11.48 -15.16 6.81
N PHE A 258 12.09 -14.17 6.15
CA PHE A 258 11.81 -12.76 6.37
C PHE A 258 10.32 -12.48 6.17
N ASN A 259 9.74 -12.93 5.04
CA ASN A 259 8.32 -12.77 4.78
C ASN A 259 7.43 -13.54 5.77
N ALA A 260 7.86 -14.74 6.17
CA ALA A 260 7.14 -15.56 7.14
C ALA A 260 7.15 -14.97 8.56
N LEU A 261 8.18 -14.19 8.92
CA LEU A 261 8.33 -13.56 10.23
C LEU A 261 7.55 -12.24 10.34
N LEU A 262 7.27 -11.55 9.22
CA LEU A 262 6.51 -10.28 9.18
C LEU A 262 5.23 -10.27 10.04
N PRO A 263 4.33 -11.27 9.98
CA PRO A 263 3.06 -11.21 10.69
C PRO A 263 3.15 -11.55 12.18
N PHE A 264 4.32 -11.87 12.72
CA PHE A 264 4.45 -12.31 14.11
C PHE A 264 4.25 -11.15 15.07
N ASN A 265 3.45 -11.37 16.11
CA ASN A 265 3.37 -10.47 17.26
C ASN A 265 4.51 -10.74 18.27
N TYR A 266 4.62 -9.89 19.28
CA TYR A 266 5.67 -10.00 20.31
C TYR A 266 5.70 -11.37 21.01
N GLU A 267 4.54 -11.92 21.38
CA GLU A 267 4.45 -13.20 22.09
C GLU A 267 4.86 -14.39 21.22
N GLU A 268 4.51 -14.37 19.93
CA GLU A 268 4.94 -15.40 18.99
C GLU A 268 6.45 -15.35 18.74
N ILE A 269 7.03 -14.15 18.66
CA ILE A 269 8.49 -13.97 18.55
C ILE A 269 9.17 -14.51 19.81
N ASN A 270 8.65 -14.17 20.99
CA ASN A 270 9.15 -14.66 22.26
C ASN A 270 9.06 -16.19 22.36
N ASP A 271 7.93 -16.79 21.99
CA ASP A 271 7.76 -18.23 21.98
C ASP A 271 8.80 -18.93 21.09
N VAL A 272 9.02 -18.42 19.86
CA VAL A 272 10.07 -18.95 18.98
C VAL A 272 11.45 -18.83 19.61
N TYR A 273 11.76 -17.67 20.18
CA TYR A 273 13.05 -17.44 20.82
C TYR A 273 13.30 -18.44 21.97
N ARG A 274 12.33 -18.56 22.89
CA ARG A 274 12.45 -19.42 24.08
C ARG A 274 12.47 -20.90 23.73
N ASN A 275 11.61 -21.33 22.81
CA ASN A 275 11.37 -22.75 22.58
C ASN A 275 12.15 -23.33 21.40
N HIS A 276 12.74 -22.51 20.54
CA HIS A 276 13.48 -22.98 19.35
C HIS A 276 14.85 -22.35 19.17
N VAL A 277 15.09 -21.11 19.62
CA VAL A 277 16.40 -20.47 19.50
C VAL A 277 17.30 -20.82 20.69
N LEU A 278 16.81 -20.70 21.93
CA LEU A 278 17.60 -21.01 23.13
C LEU A 278 17.85 -22.51 23.32
N THR A 279 16.91 -23.33 22.85
CA THR A 279 16.91 -24.80 22.97
C THR A 279 17.50 -25.49 21.74
N ALA A 280 18.05 -24.72 20.80
CA ALA A 280 18.67 -25.26 19.59
C ALA A 280 19.80 -26.27 19.91
N PRO A 281 19.95 -27.34 19.13
CA PRO A 281 21.05 -28.29 19.24
C PRO A 281 22.43 -27.60 19.21
N ASP A 282 23.40 -28.08 19.98
CA ASP A 282 24.71 -27.41 20.17
C ASP A 282 25.49 -27.19 18.86
N ASP A 283 25.32 -28.08 17.87
CA ASP A 283 25.94 -28.00 16.54
C ASP A 283 25.38 -26.87 15.66
N THR A 284 24.13 -26.45 15.90
CA THR A 284 23.46 -25.39 15.10
C THR A 284 23.04 -24.18 15.92
N LYS A 285 23.27 -24.19 17.23
CA LYS A 285 22.83 -23.18 18.19
C LYS A 285 23.26 -21.77 17.83
N GLU A 286 24.53 -21.60 17.49
CA GLU A 286 25.08 -20.30 17.09
C GLU A 286 24.44 -19.82 15.77
N SER A 287 24.38 -20.69 14.75
CA SER A 287 23.79 -20.38 13.45
C SER A 287 22.31 -20.01 13.54
N ILE A 288 21.50 -20.76 14.30
CA ILE A 288 20.08 -20.46 14.54
C ILE A 288 19.93 -19.10 15.23
N ARG A 289 20.73 -18.86 16.29
CA ARG A 289 20.67 -17.61 17.05
C ARG A 289 21.05 -16.40 16.20
N HIS A 290 22.10 -16.52 15.40
CA HIS A 290 22.52 -15.48 14.47
C HIS A 290 21.51 -15.22 13.35
N ALA A 291 20.97 -16.28 12.74
CA ALA A 291 19.94 -16.16 11.70
C ALA A 291 18.67 -15.50 12.26
N PHE A 292 18.25 -15.87 13.47
CA PHE A 292 17.10 -15.27 14.14
C PHE A 292 17.29 -13.76 14.38
N LEU A 293 18.44 -13.35 14.91
CA LEU A 293 18.74 -11.92 15.14
C LEU A 293 18.82 -11.13 13.82
N ASP A 294 19.38 -11.73 12.77
CA ASP A 294 19.44 -11.11 11.44
C ASP A 294 18.04 -10.95 10.83
N LEU A 295 17.17 -11.96 10.97
CA LEU A 295 15.77 -11.89 10.53
C LEU A 295 15.00 -10.85 11.33
N LEU A 296 15.20 -10.78 12.65
CA LEU A 296 14.56 -9.80 13.53
C LEU A 296 14.91 -8.37 13.10
N ALA A 297 16.21 -8.11 12.87
CA ALA A 297 16.69 -6.82 12.40
C ALA A 297 16.20 -6.50 10.98
N ALA A 298 16.21 -7.47 10.07
CA ALA A 298 15.76 -7.28 8.68
C ALA A 298 14.26 -6.98 8.59
N THR A 299 13.45 -7.63 9.44
CA THR A 299 12.00 -7.46 9.48
C THR A 299 11.63 -6.03 9.87
N GLY A 300 12.22 -5.52 10.97
CA GLY A 300 12.17 -4.09 11.33
C GLY A 300 10.77 -3.51 11.59
N LEU A 301 9.78 -4.37 11.83
CA LEU A 301 8.43 -4.02 12.27
C LEU A 301 8.40 -3.84 13.80
N ASN A 302 7.36 -3.17 14.30
CA ASN A 302 7.26 -2.73 15.69
C ASN A 302 7.53 -3.85 16.72
N PRO A 303 6.88 -5.04 16.64
CA PRO A 303 7.08 -6.08 17.64
C PRO A 303 8.48 -6.69 17.55
N HIS A 304 9.07 -6.78 16.35
CA HIS A 304 10.41 -7.30 16.11
C HIS A 304 11.48 -6.39 16.72
N VAL A 305 11.33 -5.08 16.52
CA VAL A 305 12.22 -4.09 17.14
C VAL A 305 12.08 -4.14 18.66
N SER A 306 10.85 -4.08 19.17
CA SER A 306 10.55 -4.11 20.60
C SER A 306 11.13 -5.35 21.28
N PHE A 307 11.00 -6.52 20.65
CA PHE A 307 11.58 -7.75 21.18
C PHE A 307 13.10 -7.72 21.19
N GLY A 308 13.74 -7.27 20.10
CA GLY A 308 15.20 -7.19 20.04
C GLY A 308 15.80 -6.21 21.06
N ILE A 309 15.17 -5.05 21.26
CA ILE A 309 15.55 -4.09 22.31
C ILE A 309 15.34 -4.69 23.70
N HIS A 310 14.22 -5.37 23.94
CA HIS A 310 13.97 -6.07 25.20
C HIS A 310 15.07 -7.10 25.55
N LEU A 311 15.55 -7.87 24.56
CA LEU A 311 16.65 -8.81 24.79
C LEU A 311 17.96 -8.10 25.19
N ILE A 312 18.22 -6.91 24.64
CA ILE A 312 19.39 -6.09 25.01
C ILE A 312 19.23 -5.56 26.44
N GLU A 313 18.10 -4.93 26.75
CA GLU A 313 17.83 -4.32 28.07
C GLU A 313 17.88 -5.33 29.21
N ASN A 314 17.50 -6.58 28.95
CA ASN A 314 17.52 -7.66 29.94
C ASN A 314 18.82 -8.48 29.95
N ASN A 315 19.86 -8.06 29.22
CA ASN A 315 21.15 -8.75 29.13
C ASN A 315 21.03 -10.20 28.63
N GLU A 316 20.06 -10.48 27.76
CA GLU A 316 19.90 -11.80 27.12
C GLU A 316 20.75 -11.98 25.88
N LEU A 317 21.36 -10.89 25.39
CA LEU A 317 22.32 -10.88 24.29
C LEU A 317 23.71 -10.51 24.81
N THR A 318 24.73 -11.14 24.24
CA THR A 318 26.10 -10.66 24.35
C THR A 318 26.26 -9.34 23.61
N THR A 319 27.34 -8.59 23.88
CA THR A 319 27.63 -7.34 23.18
C THR A 319 27.72 -7.51 21.66
N ALA A 320 28.34 -8.60 21.18
CA ALA A 320 28.46 -8.89 19.75
C ALA A 320 27.10 -9.20 19.11
N GLU A 321 26.21 -9.90 19.82
CA GLU A 321 24.86 -10.21 19.36
C GLU A 321 23.97 -8.96 19.35
N ALA A 322 24.08 -8.12 20.38
CA ALA A 322 23.40 -6.83 20.45
C ALA A 322 23.84 -5.94 19.28
N GLU A 323 25.14 -5.87 18.98
CA GLU A 323 25.67 -5.13 17.83
C GLU A 323 25.17 -5.70 16.49
N ARG A 324 25.11 -7.04 16.35
CA ARG A 324 24.59 -7.70 15.15
C ARG A 324 23.16 -7.31 14.83
N PHE A 325 22.29 -7.29 15.85
CA PHE A 325 20.90 -6.86 15.72
C PHE A 325 20.80 -5.34 15.53
N TYR A 326 21.27 -4.57 16.52
CA TYR A 326 21.05 -3.13 16.60
C TYR A 326 21.79 -2.35 15.50
N GLY A 327 23.00 -2.79 15.14
CA GLY A 327 23.82 -2.18 14.10
C GLY A 327 23.16 -2.22 12.71
N LYS A 328 22.24 -3.16 12.45
CA LYS A 328 21.49 -3.24 11.17
C LYS A 328 20.12 -2.58 11.24
N LEU A 329 19.61 -2.30 12.44
CA LEU A 329 18.23 -1.85 12.67
C LEU A 329 17.93 -0.52 11.95
N HIS A 330 18.85 0.45 12.03
CA HIS A 330 18.71 1.77 11.40
C HIS A 330 18.49 1.74 9.87
N MET A 331 18.80 0.61 9.22
CA MET A 331 18.60 0.39 7.79
C MET A 331 17.30 -0.31 7.44
N ASN A 332 16.60 -0.86 8.43
CA ASN A 332 15.49 -1.78 8.23
C ASN A 332 14.20 -1.38 8.96
N LEU A 333 14.21 -0.33 9.80
CA LEU A 333 13.00 0.24 10.39
C LEU A 333 11.94 0.52 9.32
N LYS A 334 10.76 -0.09 9.47
CA LYS A 334 9.66 0.00 8.51
C LYS A 334 8.74 1.18 8.75
N GLU A 335 8.44 1.46 10.00
CA GLU A 335 7.59 2.56 10.42
C GLU A 335 8.30 3.32 11.54
N VAL A 336 8.19 4.65 11.53
CA VAL A 336 8.83 5.51 12.53
C VAL A 336 7.75 6.33 13.21
N SER A 337 7.44 5.93 14.45
CA SER A 337 6.50 6.63 15.32
C SER A 337 7.22 7.31 16.49
N PRO A 338 6.59 8.28 17.18
CA PRO A 338 7.14 8.84 18.41
C PRO A 338 7.50 7.78 19.47
N ALA A 339 6.71 6.70 19.58
CA ALA A 339 7.02 5.55 20.43
C ALA A 339 8.30 4.84 19.99
N MET A 340 8.44 4.57 18.68
CA MET A 340 9.64 3.92 18.13
C MET A 340 10.89 4.75 18.43
N VAL A 341 10.82 6.07 18.24
CA VAL A 341 11.94 6.98 18.56
C VAL A 341 12.33 6.93 20.02
N ARG A 342 11.39 6.81 20.97
CA ARG A 342 11.70 6.68 22.41
C ARG A 342 12.29 5.32 22.78
N LEU A 343 11.94 4.28 22.04
CA LEU A 343 12.43 2.93 22.28
C LEU A 343 13.88 2.77 21.79
N VAL A 344 14.21 3.34 20.64
CA VAL A 344 15.52 3.16 19.98
C VAL A 344 16.46 4.37 20.12
N GLY A 345 15.96 5.54 20.51
CA GLY A 345 16.72 6.77 20.68
C GLY A 345 17.00 7.05 22.15
#